data_AF-A0A4R9G7G4-F1
#
_entry.id   AF-A0A4R9G7G4-F1
#
_cell.length_a   1.000
_cell.length_b   1.000
_cell.length_c   1.000
_cell.angle_alpha   90.00
_cell.angle_beta   90.00
_cell.angle_gamma   90.00
#
_symmetry.space_group_name_H-M   'P 1'
#
loop_
_entity.id
_entity.type
_entity.pdbx_description
1 polymer ?
#
loop_
_entity_poly.entity_id
_entity_poly.type
_entity_poly.pdbx_seq_one_letter_code
_entity_poly.pdbx_strand_id
1 'polypeptide(L)'
;MTKQSFGVKAVAILIFLTSLFSTEIFAEEDAQFIQPDDFFVTREDFTDQTYINVFLAKEITAASVTKTKGEGEFLQVTNGKKFWTKYFYLTRLATEKDLKLGMNVIMFDMGTDDGYRSPETKDEARTGSWFMARVTDLSDLFKGMITVSGGYKIQLSNVRVILPKATVTPKGAK
;
A
#
# COMPACT_ATOMS: atom_id res chain seq x y z
N MET A 1 5.98 80.12 -1.67
CA MET A 1 4.77 79.29 -1.42
C MET A 1 4.58 78.37 -2.62
N THR A 2 4.59 77.06 -2.35
CA THR A 2 3.98 75.96 -3.13
C THR A 2 4.62 75.51 -4.47
N LYS A 3 5.30 74.35 -4.38
CA LYS A 3 5.30 73.12 -5.24
C LYS A 3 5.18 73.34 -6.76
N GLN A 4 5.92 72.64 -7.62
CA GLN A 4 5.99 71.18 -7.72
C GLN A 4 6.97 70.88 -8.88
N SER A 5 7.90 69.94 -8.75
CA SER A 5 8.73 69.54 -9.88
C SER A 5 8.98 68.02 -9.88
N PHE A 6 8.72 67.48 -11.07
CA PHE A 6 9.22 66.25 -11.69
C PHE A 6 9.05 64.92 -10.97
N GLY A 7 8.05 64.17 -11.46
CA GLY A 7 8.02 62.73 -11.36
C GLY A 7 9.01 62.08 -12.32
N VAL A 8 9.61 60.98 -11.86
CA VAL A 8 10.12 59.90 -12.70
C VAL A 8 9.64 58.61 -12.07
N LYS A 9 8.79 57.90 -12.81
CA LYS A 9 8.33 56.55 -12.48
C LYS A 9 9.50 55.59 -12.73
N ALA A 10 9.98 54.92 -11.69
CA ALA A 10 10.86 53.77 -11.84
C ALA A 10 10.17 52.55 -11.21
N VAL A 11 9.53 51.78 -12.07
CA VAL A 11 8.97 50.45 -11.78
C VAL A 11 10.16 49.48 -11.79
N ALA A 12 10.53 48.95 -10.63
CA ALA A 12 11.48 47.85 -10.53
C ALA A 12 10.69 46.54 -10.36
N ILE A 13 10.49 45.83 -11.47
CA ILE A 13 10.00 44.45 -11.49
C ILE A 13 11.19 43.57 -11.10
N LEU A 14 11.21 43.09 -9.85
CA LEU A 14 12.17 42.08 -9.43
C LEU A 14 11.59 40.70 -9.80
N ILE A 15 12.19 40.10 -10.82
CA ILE A 15 11.84 38.79 -11.37
C ILE A 15 12.08 37.73 -10.29
N PHE A 16 11.00 37.15 -9.78
CA PHE A 16 11.04 35.99 -8.90
C PHE A 16 11.29 34.75 -9.76
N LEU A 17 12.55 34.37 -9.93
CA LEU A 17 12.94 33.16 -10.65
C LEU A 17 12.66 31.95 -9.72
N THR A 18 11.39 31.56 -9.62
CA THR A 18 11.06 30.27 -9.00
C THR A 18 11.50 29.19 -9.96
N SER A 19 12.63 28.58 -9.64
CA SER A 19 12.96 27.24 -10.12
C SER A 19 11.76 26.35 -9.86
N LEU A 20 11.02 26.03 -10.92
CA LEU A 20 10.13 24.89 -10.97
C LEU A 20 11.03 23.65 -10.85
N PHE A 21 11.44 23.34 -9.62
CA PHE A 21 11.72 21.95 -9.29
C PHE A 21 10.39 21.24 -9.49
N SER A 22 10.23 20.63 -10.66
CA SER A 22 9.29 19.54 -10.82
C SER A 22 9.65 18.56 -9.71
N THR A 23 8.90 18.58 -8.62
CA THR A 23 8.90 17.46 -7.70
C THR A 23 8.35 16.32 -8.52
N GLU A 24 9.25 15.51 -9.08
CA GLU A 24 8.88 14.21 -9.59
C GLU A 24 8.13 13.55 -8.43
N ILE A 25 6.83 13.34 -8.62
CA ILE A 25 5.97 12.69 -7.65
C ILE A 25 6.37 11.22 -7.71
N PHE A 26 7.50 10.89 -7.10
CA PHE A 26 7.77 9.51 -6.76
C PHE A 26 6.65 9.10 -5.82
N ALA A 27 5.94 8.02 -6.19
CA ALA A 27 4.97 7.40 -5.30
C ALA A 27 5.72 7.07 -3.99
N GLU A 28 5.35 7.75 -2.90
CA GLU A 28 5.96 7.54 -1.59
C GLU A 28 5.66 6.11 -1.16
N GLU A 29 6.68 5.26 -1.19
CA GLU A 29 6.62 3.89 -0.69
C GLU A 29 6.60 3.91 0.84
N ASP A 30 5.87 2.97 1.45
CA ASP A 30 5.89 2.82 2.91
C ASP A 30 7.12 2.05 3.41
N ALA A 31 7.21 1.83 4.73
CA ALA A 31 8.36 1.16 5.35
C ALA A 31 8.55 -0.32 4.91
N GLN A 32 7.59 -0.90 4.18
CA GLN A 32 7.72 -2.22 3.55
C GLN A 32 7.84 -2.12 2.03
N PHE A 33 8.18 -0.94 1.50
CA PHE A 33 8.40 -0.65 0.09
C PHE A 33 7.15 -0.83 -0.80
N ILE A 34 5.94 -0.74 -0.21
CA ILE A 34 4.66 -0.85 -0.93
C ILE A 34 4.19 0.53 -1.37
N GLN A 35 3.82 0.66 -2.64
CA GLN A 35 3.34 1.92 -3.22
C GLN A 35 1.84 2.12 -2.98
N PRO A 36 1.33 3.36 -2.95
CA PRO A 36 -0.10 3.64 -2.71
C PRO A 36 -1.06 3.06 -3.76
N ASP A 37 -0.56 2.78 -4.96
CA ASP A 37 -1.27 2.17 -6.09
C ASP A 37 -0.93 0.68 -6.29
N ASP A 38 -0.17 0.08 -5.37
CA ASP A 38 0.02 -1.36 -5.33
C ASP A 38 -1.17 -2.07 -4.68
N PHE A 39 -1.69 -3.09 -5.35
CA PHE A 39 -2.72 -3.97 -4.83
C PHE A 39 -2.12 -5.31 -4.45
N PHE A 40 -2.61 -5.90 -3.36
CA PHE A 40 -2.47 -7.32 -3.13
C PHE A 40 -3.64 -8.05 -3.79
N VAL A 41 -3.35 -9.06 -4.59
CA VAL A 41 -4.35 -9.79 -5.39
C VAL A 41 -4.20 -11.29 -5.24
N THR A 42 -5.31 -12.01 -5.37
CA THR A 42 -5.32 -13.47 -5.47
C THR A 42 -6.39 -13.94 -6.46
N ARG A 43 -6.33 -15.21 -6.85
CA ARG A 43 -7.29 -15.83 -7.79
C ARG A 43 -8.48 -16.47 -7.10
N GLU A 44 -8.37 -16.75 -5.81
CA GLU A 44 -9.33 -17.54 -5.06
C GLU A 44 -9.79 -16.79 -3.81
N ASP A 45 -10.95 -17.18 -3.30
CA ASP A 45 -11.48 -16.62 -2.06
C ASP A 45 -10.71 -17.14 -0.84
N PHE A 46 -10.64 -16.32 0.21
CA PHE A 46 -10.04 -16.73 1.49
C PHE A 46 -11.15 -16.96 2.53
N THR A 47 -11.58 -18.21 2.66
CA THR A 47 -12.61 -18.64 3.61
C THR A 47 -11.98 -19.45 4.75
N ASP A 48 -11.77 -20.73 4.51
CA ASP A 48 -11.45 -21.75 5.50
C ASP A 48 -9.99 -22.22 5.43
N GLN A 49 -9.23 -21.71 4.45
CA GLN A 49 -7.81 -22.01 4.34
C GLN A 49 -7.05 -21.49 5.57
N THR A 50 -5.97 -22.17 5.92
CA THR A 50 -5.04 -21.69 6.96
C THR A 50 -4.37 -20.37 6.54
N TYR A 51 -4.03 -20.25 5.26
CA TYR A 51 -3.52 -19.04 4.63
C TYR A 51 -3.78 -19.12 3.12
N ILE A 52 -3.63 -18.00 2.41
CA ILE A 52 -3.60 -17.96 0.95
C ILE A 52 -2.46 -17.07 0.47
N ASN A 53 -1.82 -17.43 -0.64
CA ASN A 53 -0.84 -16.57 -1.29
C ASN A 53 -1.54 -15.36 -1.93
N VAL A 54 -0.93 -14.19 -1.75
CA VAL A 54 -1.33 -12.96 -2.41
C VAL A 54 -0.13 -12.39 -3.16
N PHE A 55 -0.40 -11.66 -4.23
CA PHE A 55 0.64 -11.13 -5.10
C PHE A 55 0.54 -9.62 -5.18
N LEU A 56 1.67 -8.94 -5.20
CA LEU A 56 1.72 -7.52 -5.49
C LEU A 56 1.41 -7.29 -6.98
N ALA A 57 0.51 -6.36 -7.28
CA ALA A 57 0.09 -6.08 -8.65
C ALA A 57 -0.31 -4.61 -8.85
N LYS A 58 -0.23 -4.16 -10.11
CA LYS A 58 -0.76 -2.87 -10.57
C LYS A 58 -2.11 -3.06 -11.23
N GLU A 59 -3.07 -2.21 -10.91
CA GLU A 59 -4.36 -2.18 -11.60
C GLU A 59 -4.17 -1.62 -13.02
N ILE A 60 -4.65 -2.37 -14.02
CA ILE A 60 -4.66 -1.97 -15.43
C ILE A 60 -6.06 -1.50 -15.84
N THR A 61 -7.07 -2.28 -15.45
CA THR A 61 -8.48 -1.95 -15.67
C THR A 61 -9.23 -2.01 -14.36
N ALA A 62 -9.80 -0.89 -13.94
CA ALA A 62 -10.49 -0.81 -12.66
C ALA A 62 -11.74 -1.68 -12.58
N ALA A 63 -11.97 -2.26 -11.39
CA ALA A 63 -13.15 -3.07 -11.14
C ALA A 63 -14.45 -2.26 -11.21
N SER A 64 -15.46 -2.83 -11.87
CA SER A 64 -16.76 -2.21 -12.06
C SER A 64 -17.86 -3.26 -12.04
N VAL A 65 -18.84 -3.08 -11.16
CA VAL A 65 -20.01 -3.97 -11.06
C VAL A 65 -20.76 -4.04 -12.40
N THR A 66 -20.81 -2.94 -13.15
CA THR A 66 -21.57 -2.84 -14.40
C THR A 66 -20.74 -3.12 -15.65
N LYS A 67 -19.44 -2.80 -15.65
CA LYS A 67 -18.59 -2.94 -16.85
C LYS A 67 -17.73 -4.20 -16.86
N THR A 68 -17.35 -4.71 -15.68
CA THR A 68 -16.39 -5.82 -15.56
C THR A 68 -16.86 -6.88 -14.56
N LYS A 69 -18.16 -6.94 -14.27
CA LYS A 69 -18.78 -7.89 -13.33
C LYS A 69 -18.13 -7.88 -11.93
N GLY A 70 -17.57 -6.74 -11.53
CA GLY A 70 -16.89 -6.55 -10.25
C GLY A 70 -15.43 -7.00 -10.21
N GLU A 71 -14.84 -7.40 -11.34
CA GLU A 71 -13.42 -7.79 -11.44
C GLU A 71 -12.57 -6.66 -11.98
N GLY A 72 -11.35 -6.50 -11.46
CA GLY A 72 -10.32 -5.66 -12.07
C GLY A 72 -9.32 -6.50 -12.85
N GLU A 73 -8.67 -5.91 -13.83
CA GLU A 73 -7.49 -6.49 -14.50
C GLU A 73 -6.23 -5.99 -13.83
N PHE A 74 -5.35 -6.91 -13.44
CA PHE A 74 -4.14 -6.59 -12.71
C PHE A 74 -2.91 -7.17 -13.40
N LEU A 75 -1.81 -6.42 -13.37
CA LEU A 75 -0.47 -6.82 -13.80
C LEU A 75 0.38 -7.16 -12.57
N GLN A 76 0.72 -8.44 -12.40
CA GLN A 76 1.56 -8.87 -11.28
C GLN A 76 2.97 -8.29 -11.38
N VAL A 77 3.45 -7.66 -10.30
CA VAL A 77 4.75 -6.98 -10.24
C VAL A 77 5.90 -7.97 -10.45
N THR A 78 5.81 -9.16 -9.87
CA THR A 78 6.89 -10.15 -9.84
C THR A 78 7.25 -10.73 -11.22
N ASN A 79 6.27 -10.88 -12.10
CA ASN A 79 6.44 -11.65 -13.36
C ASN A 79 5.74 -11.04 -14.58
N GLY A 80 5.07 -9.90 -14.43
CA GLY A 80 4.37 -9.22 -15.54
C GLY A 80 3.16 -9.96 -16.09
N LYS A 81 2.67 -11.02 -15.44
CA LYS A 81 1.45 -11.71 -15.88
C LYS A 81 0.22 -10.88 -15.56
N LYS A 82 -0.69 -10.79 -16.53
CA LYS A 82 -2.00 -10.17 -16.35
C LYS A 82 -3.05 -11.20 -15.95
N PHE A 83 -3.98 -10.83 -15.09
CA PHE A 83 -5.18 -11.62 -14.83
C PHE A 83 -6.31 -10.77 -14.26
N TRP A 84 -7.53 -11.29 -14.41
CA TRP A 84 -8.75 -10.70 -13.86
C TRP A 84 -9.08 -11.33 -12.50
N THR A 85 -9.49 -10.51 -11.53
CA THR A 85 -9.97 -10.99 -10.23
C THR A 85 -10.85 -9.96 -9.52
N LYS A 86 -11.78 -10.43 -8.69
CA LYS A 86 -12.54 -9.62 -7.72
C LYS A 86 -11.89 -9.56 -6.33
N TYR A 87 -10.83 -10.35 -6.13
CA TYR A 87 -10.09 -10.50 -4.87
C TYR A 87 -8.81 -9.65 -4.89
N PHE A 88 -9.01 -8.35 -4.69
CA PHE A 88 -7.96 -7.34 -4.64
C PHE A 88 -8.11 -6.50 -3.37
N TYR A 89 -6.98 -6.12 -2.80
CA TYR A 89 -6.89 -5.51 -1.48
C TYR A 89 -5.87 -4.38 -1.49
N LEU A 90 -6.31 -3.22 -1.04
CA LEU A 90 -5.40 -2.15 -0.64
C LEU A 90 -5.11 -2.28 0.85
N THR A 91 -3.89 -1.90 1.21
CA THR A 91 -3.40 -2.12 2.56
C THR A 91 -2.59 -0.95 3.06
N ARG A 92 -2.40 -0.91 4.38
CA ARG A 92 -1.38 -0.09 5.05
C ARG A 92 -0.75 -0.90 6.17
N LEU A 93 0.36 -0.41 6.71
CA LEU A 93 0.95 -0.97 7.92
C LEU A 93 -0.06 -0.96 9.07
N ALA A 94 -0.07 -2.05 9.83
CA ALA A 94 -0.87 -2.20 11.02
C ALA A 94 -0.31 -1.35 12.17
N THR A 95 -1.22 -0.89 13.01
CA THR A 95 -0.94 -0.43 14.37
C THR A 95 -1.60 -1.37 15.36
N GLU A 96 -1.18 -1.37 16.61
CA GLU A 96 -1.82 -2.20 17.65
C GLU A 96 -3.34 -1.99 17.75
N LYS A 97 -3.81 -0.75 17.51
CA LYS A 97 -5.25 -0.41 17.55
C LYS A 97 -6.08 -1.04 16.44
N ASP A 98 -5.44 -1.47 15.37
CA ASP A 98 -6.11 -2.11 14.26
C ASP A 98 -6.42 -3.59 14.53
N LEU A 99 -5.63 -4.22 15.41
CA LEU A 99 -5.59 -5.66 15.56
C LEU A 99 -6.75 -6.22 16.38
N LYS A 100 -7.45 -7.20 15.80
CA LYS A 100 -8.58 -7.90 16.41
C LYS A 100 -8.54 -9.37 16.01
N LEU A 101 -9.00 -10.25 16.91
CA LEU A 101 -9.17 -11.67 16.60
C LEU A 101 -10.12 -11.85 15.40
N GLY A 102 -9.79 -12.80 14.54
CA GLY A 102 -10.59 -13.16 13.36
C GLY A 102 -10.40 -12.26 12.14
N MET A 103 -9.66 -11.15 12.23
CA MET A 103 -9.43 -10.30 11.07
C MET A 103 -8.40 -10.91 10.12
N ASN A 104 -8.57 -10.65 8.82
CA ASN A 104 -7.59 -11.03 7.81
C ASN A 104 -6.50 -9.94 7.73
N VAL A 105 -5.24 -10.37 7.71
CA VAL A 105 -4.06 -9.52 7.54
C VAL A 105 -3.20 -10.04 6.40
N ILE A 106 -2.34 -9.20 5.83
CA ILE A 106 -1.36 -9.56 4.79
C ILE A 106 0.05 -9.32 5.33
N MET A 107 0.99 -10.23 5.05
CA MET A 107 2.35 -10.18 5.59
C MET A 107 3.34 -10.85 4.62
N PHE A 108 4.61 -10.47 4.74
CA PHE A 108 5.69 -11.02 3.94
C PHE A 108 6.09 -12.41 4.43
N ASP A 109 6.30 -13.32 3.49
CA ASP A 109 6.63 -14.73 3.73
C ASP A 109 8.13 -14.93 3.92
N MET A 110 8.64 -14.43 5.05
CA MET A 110 10.04 -14.59 5.45
C MET A 110 10.14 -14.92 6.93
N GLY A 111 10.19 -16.22 7.23
CA GLY A 111 10.35 -16.73 8.59
C GLY A 111 11.77 -16.56 9.13
N THR A 112 11.89 -16.17 10.39
CA THR A 112 13.13 -16.22 11.18
C THR A 112 12.88 -16.92 12.51
N ASP A 113 13.92 -17.08 13.33
CA ASP A 113 13.80 -17.66 14.68
C ASP A 113 12.82 -16.86 15.58
N ASP A 114 12.70 -15.55 15.33
CA ASP A 114 11.81 -14.65 16.07
C ASP A 114 10.41 -14.52 15.44
N GLY A 115 10.11 -15.30 14.40
CA GLY A 115 8.87 -15.26 13.64
C GLY A 115 9.01 -14.54 12.29
N TYR A 116 7.89 -14.35 11.59
CA TYR A 116 7.90 -13.81 10.24
C TYR A 116 8.18 -12.30 10.26
N ARG A 117 9.25 -11.86 9.56
CA ARG A 117 9.71 -10.47 9.50
C ARG A 117 9.23 -9.73 8.25
N SER A 118 9.24 -8.41 8.31
CA SER A 118 9.02 -7.54 7.15
C SER A 118 10.14 -7.69 6.11
N PRO A 119 9.90 -7.32 4.84
CA PRO A 119 10.98 -7.22 3.87
C PRO A 119 12.00 -6.18 4.33
N GLU A 120 13.29 -6.48 4.16
CA GLU A 120 14.39 -5.57 4.53
C GLU A 120 14.84 -4.71 3.35
N THR A 121 14.51 -5.15 2.13
CA THR A 121 14.85 -4.44 0.91
C THR A 121 13.64 -4.32 -0.01
N LYS A 122 13.69 -3.32 -0.89
CA LYS A 122 12.71 -3.18 -1.97
C LYS A 122 12.67 -4.41 -2.88
N ASP A 123 13.81 -5.04 -3.15
CA ASP A 123 13.86 -6.23 -3.98
C ASP A 123 13.09 -7.40 -3.35
N GLU A 124 13.30 -7.63 -2.04
CA GLU A 124 12.51 -8.61 -1.27
C GLU A 124 11.00 -8.31 -1.36
N ALA A 125 10.60 -7.05 -1.10
CA ALA A 125 9.19 -6.68 -1.08
C ALA A 125 8.50 -6.90 -2.44
N ARG A 126 9.20 -6.61 -3.55
CA ARG A 126 8.61 -6.63 -4.90
C ARG A 126 8.70 -8.00 -5.58
N THR A 127 9.67 -8.83 -5.20
CA THR A 127 9.89 -10.14 -5.84
C THR A 127 9.54 -11.33 -4.94
N GLY A 128 9.54 -11.15 -3.62
CA GLY A 128 9.27 -12.21 -2.66
C GLY A 128 7.79 -12.54 -2.51
N SER A 129 7.54 -13.56 -1.68
CA SER A 129 6.20 -14.09 -1.43
C SER A 129 5.48 -13.32 -0.34
N TRP A 130 4.17 -13.19 -0.51
CA TRP A 130 3.26 -12.59 0.48
C TRP A 130 2.09 -13.53 0.69
N PHE A 131 1.56 -13.55 1.91
CA PHE A 131 0.39 -14.35 2.24
C PHE A 131 -0.62 -13.56 3.06
N MET A 132 -1.87 -14.00 2.98
CA MET A 132 -2.98 -13.55 3.81
C MET A 132 -3.34 -14.66 4.80
N ALA A 133 -3.53 -14.29 6.06
CA ALA A 133 -3.93 -15.20 7.12
C ALA A 133 -4.86 -14.49 8.12
N ARG A 134 -5.45 -15.25 9.03
CA ARG A 134 -6.40 -14.75 10.03
C ARG A 134 -5.74 -14.61 11.39
N VAL A 135 -5.91 -13.48 12.07
CA VAL A 135 -5.40 -13.30 13.44
C VAL A 135 -6.13 -14.25 14.40
N THR A 136 -5.38 -15.08 15.12
CA THR A 136 -5.92 -16.06 16.08
C THR A 136 -5.48 -15.83 17.51
N ASP A 137 -4.37 -15.12 17.73
CA ASP A 137 -3.91 -14.75 19.07
C ASP A 137 -3.22 -13.38 19.08
N LEU A 138 -3.45 -12.63 20.15
CA LEU A 138 -2.86 -11.33 20.44
C LEU A 138 -2.18 -11.30 21.83
N SER A 139 -2.03 -12.44 22.50
CA SER A 139 -1.45 -12.53 23.85
C SER A 139 -0.02 -12.00 23.91
N ASP A 140 0.74 -12.14 22.82
CA ASP A 140 2.13 -11.67 22.70
C ASP A 140 2.25 -10.29 22.02
N LEU A 141 1.14 -9.55 21.86
CA LEU A 141 1.16 -8.22 21.21
C LEU A 141 2.08 -7.24 21.95
N PHE A 142 2.16 -7.33 23.28
CA PHE A 142 3.07 -6.53 24.09
C PHE A 142 4.57 -6.78 23.80
N LYS A 143 4.89 -7.90 23.13
CA LYS A 143 6.23 -8.22 22.61
C LYS A 143 6.40 -7.83 21.14
N GLY A 144 5.41 -7.15 20.54
CA GLY A 144 5.40 -6.83 19.13
C GLY A 144 5.10 -8.01 18.21
N MET A 145 4.37 -9.03 18.70
CA MET A 145 4.07 -10.25 17.95
C MET A 145 2.58 -10.56 17.94
N ILE A 146 2.09 -11.14 16.84
CA ILE A 146 0.76 -11.76 16.75
C ILE A 146 0.89 -13.22 16.33
N THR A 147 -0.15 -14.02 16.60
CA THR A 147 -0.29 -15.34 15.98
C THR A 147 -1.42 -15.32 14.99
N VAL A 148 -1.18 -15.89 13.81
CA VAL A 148 -2.20 -16.09 12.77
C VAL A 148 -2.55 -17.56 12.60
N SER A 149 -3.60 -17.84 11.85
CA SER A 149 -4.05 -19.18 11.47
C SER A 149 -2.88 -20.03 10.97
N GLY A 150 -2.80 -21.26 11.47
CA GLY A 150 -1.63 -22.13 11.30
C GLY A 150 -0.64 -22.08 12.45
N GLY A 151 -0.85 -21.18 13.43
CA GLY A 151 0.03 -21.04 14.57
C GLY A 151 1.31 -20.24 14.26
N TYR A 152 1.35 -19.56 13.11
CA TYR A 152 2.51 -18.77 12.70
C TYR A 152 2.61 -17.48 13.51
N LYS A 153 3.82 -17.21 14.02
CA LYS A 153 4.14 -15.98 14.75
C LYS A 153 4.62 -14.92 13.77
N ILE A 154 3.99 -13.75 13.80
CA ILE A 154 4.27 -12.65 12.87
C ILE A 154 4.71 -11.43 13.67
N GLN A 155 5.85 -10.84 13.29
CA GLN A 155 6.29 -9.56 13.85
C GLN A 155 5.30 -8.47 13.45
N LEU A 156 4.90 -7.61 14.39
CA LEU A 156 3.92 -6.54 14.15
C LEU A 156 4.35 -5.62 13.00
N SER A 157 5.65 -5.37 12.86
CA SER A 157 6.26 -4.62 11.75
C SER A 157 6.01 -5.25 10.37
N ASN A 158 5.70 -6.54 10.30
CA ASN A 158 5.38 -7.26 9.07
C ASN A 158 3.88 -7.21 8.72
N VAL A 159 3.01 -6.80 9.65
CA VAL A 159 1.55 -6.92 9.48
C VAL A 159 1.00 -5.74 8.69
N ARG A 160 0.25 -6.05 7.63
CA ARG A 160 -0.57 -5.10 6.87
C ARG A 160 -2.05 -5.36 7.08
N VAL A 161 -2.82 -4.30 7.30
CA VAL A 161 -4.28 -4.36 7.42
C VAL A 161 -4.95 -4.00 6.11
N ILE A 162 -6.03 -4.70 5.79
CA ILE A 162 -6.82 -4.50 4.57
C ILE A 162 -7.75 -3.29 4.76
N LEU A 163 -7.72 -2.38 3.80
CA LEU A 163 -8.58 -1.20 3.79
C LEU A 163 -9.96 -1.53 3.21
N PRO A 164 -11.03 -0.86 3.68
CA PRO A 164 -12.35 -1.00 3.09
C PRO A 164 -12.36 -0.61 1.60
N LYS A 165 -13.09 -1.37 0.78
CA LYS A 165 -13.20 -1.14 -0.67
C LYS A 165 -13.84 0.23 -1.03
N ALA A 166 -14.59 0.85 -0.13
CA ALA A 166 -15.30 2.11 -0.38
C ALA A 166 -14.41 3.37 -0.36
N THR A 167 -13.16 3.27 0.10
CA THR A 167 -12.32 4.43 0.40
C THR A 167 -11.22 4.73 -0.60
N VAL A 168 -11.12 4.00 -1.72
CA VAL A 168 -9.99 4.20 -2.63
C VAL A 168 -10.42 4.48 -4.06
N THR A 169 -10.57 5.77 -4.36
CA THR A 169 -10.21 6.28 -5.68
C THR A 169 -8.69 6.41 -5.67
N PRO A 170 -7.94 5.66 -6.49
CA PRO A 170 -6.50 5.86 -6.62
C PRO A 170 -6.23 7.33 -6.95
N LYS A 171 -5.38 7.99 -6.16
CA LYS A 171 -4.96 9.37 -6.42
C LYS A 171 -4.13 9.38 -7.70
N GLY A 172 -4.79 9.50 -8.84
CA GLY A 172 -4.20 9.33 -10.17
C GLY A 172 -5.14 8.81 -11.24
N ALA A 173 -6.34 8.33 -10.89
CA ALA A 173 -7.38 8.01 -11.86
C ALA A 173 -8.00 9.30 -12.43
N LYS A 174 -7.36 9.88 -13.44
CA LYS A 174 -7.95 10.84 -14.38
C LYS A 174 -7.53 10.48 -15.80
#